data_AF-A0A225VBX4-F1
#
_entry.id   AF-A0A225VBX4-F1
#
_cell.length_a   1.000
_cell.length_b   1.000
_cell.length_c   1.000
_cell.angle_alpha   90.00
_cell.angle_beta   90.00
_cell.angle_gamma   90.00
#
_symmetry.space_group_name_H-M   'P 1'
#
loop_
_entity.id
_entity.type
_entity.pdbx_description
1 polymer ?
#
loop_
_entity_poly.entity_id
_entity_poly.type
_entity_poly.pdbx_seq_one_letter_code
_entity_poly.pdbx_strand_id
1 'polypeptide(L)'
;MDSSETSEWEPDHNSGEQGSETVAVATKSVPGEPPDPERRRFTGSGRRTEHNKQKWNAFEAKWKTLSEIPFPKLPVEQEVWHQAVQKHPNELMEWLQEVDSPEYILRTLKVGVILDWTRQFRIDCLLIEMAEIQEQVEQEIEAGADVDSSVIATLTSWVTFITEQREQMLDDSYIHSQDLWSVLNKHNPDKVKLLQLCRKRKADSLSRLLVAAYAYAPELRRLIGNAGSMATTTREVLDQFFEVLQKYPNVRRAYYGNVPDGDWAALESLLAIYNKNVQQAETETMED
;
A
#
# COMPACT_ATOMS: atom_id res chain seq x y z
N MET A 1 -27.88 -16.94 19.65
CA MET A 1 -28.59 -16.24 18.56
C MET A 1 -27.51 -15.68 17.68
N ASP A 2 -27.29 -16.36 16.56
CA ASP A 2 -26.28 -16.06 15.55
C ASP A 2 -26.49 -14.68 14.94
N SER A 3 -25.39 -13.96 14.73
CA SER A 3 -25.28 -12.87 13.75
C SER A 3 -23.82 -12.76 13.34
N SER A 4 -23.35 -13.73 12.57
CA SER A 4 -22.11 -13.64 11.80
C SER A 4 -22.43 -12.92 10.48
N GLU A 5 -22.25 -11.60 10.46
CA GLU A 5 -22.20 -10.83 9.22
C GLU A 5 -20.90 -11.17 8.47
N THR A 6 -21.00 -12.14 7.56
CA THR A 6 -20.01 -12.38 6.53
C THR A 6 -19.99 -11.18 5.57
N SER A 7 -18.97 -10.33 5.71
CA SER A 7 -18.71 -9.21 4.79
C SER A 7 -18.17 -9.75 3.46
N GLU A 8 -19.05 -9.90 2.48
CA GLU A 8 -18.73 -10.21 1.07
C GLU A 8 -17.81 -9.13 0.48
N TRP A 9 -16.57 -9.51 0.21
CA TRP A 9 -15.63 -8.72 -0.59
C TRP A 9 -15.00 -9.65 -1.63
N GLU A 10 -15.57 -9.69 -2.82
CA GLU A 10 -14.96 -10.24 -4.04
C GLU A 10 -14.82 -9.12 -5.10
N PRO A 11 -13.87 -9.24 -6.04
CA PRO A 11 -14.12 -10.06 -7.22
C PRO A 11 -13.04 -11.10 -7.51
N ASP A 12 -13.51 -12.28 -7.92
CA ASP A 12 -12.82 -13.28 -8.69
C ASP A 12 -12.09 -12.70 -9.92
N HIS A 13 -10.81 -12.98 -10.03
CA HIS A 13 -10.15 -13.11 -11.34
C HIS A 13 -9.27 -14.36 -11.33
N ASN A 14 -9.92 -15.47 -11.71
CA ASN A 14 -9.28 -16.69 -12.16
C ASN A 14 -8.90 -16.52 -13.64
N SER A 15 -7.63 -16.68 -13.98
CA SER A 15 -7.21 -16.92 -15.35
C SER A 15 -5.94 -17.75 -15.34
N GLY A 16 -6.13 -19.03 -15.61
CA GLY A 16 -5.08 -20.01 -15.79
C GLY A 16 -4.26 -19.74 -17.05
N GLU A 17 -3.02 -20.22 -17.01
CA GLU A 17 -2.12 -20.33 -18.14
C GLU A 17 -2.72 -21.24 -19.22
N GLN A 18 -2.86 -20.73 -20.45
CA GLN A 18 -2.64 -21.51 -21.69
C GLN A 18 -2.23 -20.58 -22.83
N GLY A 19 -1.14 -20.97 -23.52
CA GLY A 19 -1.06 -20.87 -24.98
C GLY A 19 -0.56 -19.56 -25.59
N SER A 20 0.71 -19.55 -25.97
CA SER A 20 1.31 -18.63 -26.92
C SER A 20 0.56 -18.62 -28.27
N GLU A 21 0.11 -17.44 -28.72
CA GLU A 21 0.04 -17.12 -30.15
C GLU A 21 0.03 -15.60 -30.36
N THR A 22 1.09 -15.10 -30.99
CA THR A 22 1.24 -13.74 -31.50
C THR A 22 0.16 -13.42 -32.54
N VAL A 23 -0.75 -12.50 -32.22
CA VAL A 23 -1.54 -11.78 -33.23
C VAL A 23 -1.55 -10.29 -32.88
N ALA A 24 -0.85 -9.50 -33.71
CA ALA A 24 -0.93 -8.06 -33.69
C ALA A 24 -2.34 -7.62 -34.09
N VAL A 25 -3.15 -7.18 -33.13
CA VAL A 25 -4.42 -6.50 -33.40
C VAL A 25 -4.19 -5.00 -33.24
N ALA A 26 -3.97 -4.33 -34.38
CA ALA A 26 -4.06 -2.89 -34.49
C ALA A 26 -5.50 -2.47 -34.18
N THR A 27 -5.71 -1.80 -33.06
CA THR A 27 -6.98 -1.16 -32.72
C THR A 27 -7.19 0.05 -33.64
N LYS A 28 -7.92 -0.19 -34.74
CA LYS A 28 -8.57 0.88 -35.52
C LYS A 28 -9.53 1.63 -34.60
N SER A 29 -9.29 2.93 -34.45
CA SER A 29 -10.20 3.86 -33.78
C SER A 29 -11.56 3.85 -34.50
N VAL A 30 -12.64 3.64 -33.74
CA VAL A 30 -14.01 3.80 -34.22
C VAL A 30 -14.26 5.30 -34.41
N PRO A 31 -14.61 5.78 -35.62
CA PRO A 31 -14.92 7.19 -35.84
C PRO A 31 -16.35 7.48 -35.38
N GLY A 32 -16.54 8.38 -34.41
CA GLY A 32 -17.86 8.94 -34.12
C GLY A 32 -18.21 9.15 -32.64
N GLU A 33 -17.41 8.67 -31.70
CA GLU A 33 -17.65 8.98 -30.28
C GLU A 33 -16.91 10.26 -29.90
N PRO A 34 -17.60 11.32 -29.45
CA PRO A 34 -16.92 12.48 -28.92
C PRO A 34 -16.11 12.04 -27.68
N PRO A 35 -14.83 12.43 -27.57
CA PRO A 35 -14.05 12.11 -26.39
C PRO A 35 -14.75 12.70 -25.17
N ASP A 36 -15.01 11.85 -24.18
CA ASP A 36 -15.62 12.23 -22.91
C ASP A 36 -14.97 13.51 -22.35
N PRO A 37 -15.73 14.63 -22.26
CA PRO A 37 -15.20 15.92 -21.85
C PRO A 37 -14.75 15.93 -20.38
N GLU A 38 -15.11 14.94 -19.56
CA GLU A 38 -14.67 14.87 -18.16
C GLU A 38 -13.25 14.30 -18.02
N ARG A 39 -12.80 13.42 -18.93
CA ARG A 39 -11.40 12.97 -18.97
C ARG A 39 -10.39 14.08 -19.26
N ARG A 40 -10.83 15.22 -19.81
CA ARG A 40 -9.97 16.37 -20.15
C ARG A 40 -9.95 17.49 -19.09
N ARG A 41 -10.77 17.43 -18.02
CA ARG A 41 -10.85 18.56 -17.08
C ARG A 41 -9.67 18.69 -16.11
N PHE A 42 -8.71 17.77 -16.09
CA PHE A 42 -7.49 17.86 -15.28
C PHE A 42 -6.22 18.19 -16.09
N THR A 43 -6.33 18.85 -17.25
CA THR A 43 -5.16 19.37 -18.00
C THR A 43 -4.56 20.66 -17.43
N GLY A 44 -4.71 20.92 -16.13
CA GLY A 44 -3.76 21.74 -15.36
C GLY A 44 -2.42 21.01 -15.11
N SER A 45 -2.35 19.74 -15.53
CA SER A 45 -1.27 18.75 -15.38
C SER A 45 0.15 19.33 -15.47
N GLY A 46 0.54 20.08 -16.51
CA GLY A 46 1.94 20.46 -16.70
C GLY A 46 2.53 21.33 -15.58
N ARG A 47 1.77 22.31 -15.06
CA ARG A 47 2.26 23.21 -13.99
C ARG A 47 2.32 22.52 -12.63
N ARG A 48 1.32 21.68 -12.31
CA ARG A 48 1.28 20.93 -11.05
C ARG A 48 2.37 19.85 -11.02
N THR A 49 2.54 19.14 -12.12
CA THR A 49 3.62 18.18 -12.31
C THR A 49 5.00 18.81 -12.13
N GLU A 50 5.26 19.96 -12.77
CA GLU A 50 6.54 20.65 -12.63
C GLU A 50 6.75 21.20 -11.21
N HIS A 51 5.68 21.68 -10.55
CA HIS A 51 5.74 22.09 -9.16
C HIS A 51 6.10 20.93 -8.21
N ASN A 52 5.42 19.77 -8.34
CA ASN A 52 5.70 18.58 -7.53
C ASN A 52 7.13 18.08 -7.74
N LYS A 53 7.59 18.09 -9.00
CA LYS A 53 8.97 17.76 -9.35
C LYS A 53 9.96 18.71 -8.67
N GLN A 54 9.70 20.01 -8.70
CA GLN A 54 10.56 21.00 -8.04
C GLN A 54 10.57 20.83 -6.53
N LYS A 55 9.42 20.59 -5.91
CA LYS A 55 9.28 20.33 -4.47
C LYS A 55 10.05 19.08 -4.06
N TRP A 56 9.89 17.97 -4.78
CA TRP A 56 10.66 16.74 -4.58
C TRP A 56 12.16 16.98 -4.72
N ASN A 57 12.58 17.62 -5.80
CA ASN A 57 13.98 17.90 -6.08
C ASN A 57 14.62 18.86 -5.08
N ALA A 58 13.83 19.67 -4.36
CA ALA A 58 14.34 20.54 -3.30
C ALA A 58 14.86 19.74 -2.09
N PHE A 59 14.35 18.53 -1.87
CA PHE A 59 14.85 17.65 -0.80
C PHE A 59 16.28 17.18 -1.02
N GLU A 60 16.86 17.33 -2.22
CA GLU A 60 18.28 17.01 -2.49
C GLU A 60 19.23 17.69 -1.49
N ALA A 61 18.92 18.93 -1.08
CA ALA A 61 19.75 19.65 -0.11
C ALA A 61 19.71 19.01 1.28
N LYS A 62 18.52 18.58 1.74
CA LYS A 62 18.32 17.87 3.01
C LYS A 62 18.90 16.45 2.95
N TRP A 63 18.81 15.78 1.79
CA TRP A 63 19.39 14.46 1.58
C TRP A 63 20.90 14.44 1.73
N LYS A 64 21.60 15.45 1.21
CA LYS A 64 23.06 15.58 1.33
C LYS A 64 23.57 15.66 2.78
N THR A 65 22.70 16.02 3.73
CA THR A 65 23.06 15.99 5.16
C THR A 65 22.80 14.64 5.82
N LEU A 66 22.02 13.76 5.17
CA LEU A 66 21.57 12.47 5.68
C LEU A 66 22.38 11.30 5.09
N SER A 67 22.71 11.37 3.80
CA SER A 67 23.27 10.24 3.04
C SER A 67 24.36 10.67 2.06
N GLU A 68 25.32 9.77 1.83
CA GLU A 68 26.34 9.91 0.79
C GLU A 68 25.87 9.38 -0.57
N ILE A 69 24.77 8.60 -0.59
CA ILE A 69 24.17 8.06 -1.82
C ILE A 69 23.52 9.22 -2.61
N PRO A 70 23.47 9.18 -3.95
CA PRO A 70 22.76 10.20 -4.72
C PRO A 70 21.26 10.25 -4.40
N PHE A 71 20.70 11.45 -4.26
CA PHE A 71 19.25 11.65 -4.11
C PHE A 71 18.53 11.27 -5.42
N PRO A 72 17.37 10.59 -5.38
CA PRO A 72 16.57 10.26 -6.56
C PRO A 72 15.87 11.48 -7.17
N LYS A 73 16.66 12.41 -7.71
CA LYS A 73 16.20 13.67 -8.32
C LYS A 73 15.56 13.44 -9.68
N LEU A 74 14.32 13.88 -9.87
CA LEU A 74 13.56 13.66 -11.09
C LEU A 74 14.02 14.58 -12.26
N PRO A 75 14.15 14.07 -13.50
CA PRO A 75 14.07 12.65 -13.87
C PRO A 75 15.30 11.86 -13.37
N VAL A 76 15.07 10.64 -12.88
CA VAL A 76 16.08 9.81 -12.22
C VAL A 76 16.17 8.42 -12.85
N GLU A 77 17.37 7.87 -12.87
CA GLU A 77 17.59 6.45 -13.17
C GLU A 77 17.09 5.54 -12.04
N GLN A 78 16.60 4.36 -12.42
CA GLN A 78 15.99 3.41 -11.47
C GLN A 78 16.98 2.90 -10.42
N GLU A 79 18.26 2.79 -10.79
CA GLU A 79 19.31 2.35 -9.87
C GLU A 79 19.48 3.29 -8.68
N VAL A 80 19.35 4.60 -8.90
CA VAL A 80 19.42 5.60 -7.82
C VAL A 80 18.22 5.45 -6.88
N TRP A 81 17.03 5.17 -7.43
CA TRP A 81 15.86 4.86 -6.62
C TRP A 81 16.09 3.65 -5.73
N HIS A 82 16.58 2.54 -6.28
CA HIS A 82 16.86 1.31 -5.52
C HIS A 82 17.80 1.57 -4.34
N GLN A 83 18.93 2.25 -4.58
CA GLN A 83 19.89 2.56 -3.53
C GLN A 83 19.29 3.47 -2.45
N ALA A 84 18.52 4.48 -2.86
CA ALA A 84 17.93 5.44 -1.94
C ALA A 84 16.85 4.80 -1.04
N VAL A 85 15.93 4.02 -1.60
CA VAL A 85 14.85 3.37 -0.83
C VAL A 85 15.36 2.24 0.05
N GLN A 86 16.44 1.56 -0.32
CA GLN A 86 17.07 0.57 0.54
C GLN A 86 17.77 1.21 1.75
N LYS A 87 18.30 2.42 1.60
CA LYS A 87 19.08 3.08 2.65
C LYS A 87 18.24 3.95 3.60
N HIS A 88 17.29 4.70 3.05
CA HIS A 88 16.47 5.67 3.79
C HIS A 88 14.98 5.58 3.37
N PRO A 89 14.32 4.41 3.55
CA PRO A 89 12.95 4.21 3.11
C PRO A 89 11.95 5.13 3.82
N ASN A 90 12.15 5.38 5.12
CA ASN A 90 11.22 6.15 5.94
C ASN A 90 11.27 7.64 5.58
N GLU A 91 12.47 8.21 5.47
CA GLU A 91 12.64 9.63 5.13
C GLU A 91 12.09 9.96 3.74
N LEU A 92 12.29 9.07 2.76
CA LEU A 92 11.69 9.25 1.43
C LEU A 92 10.16 9.17 1.49
N MET A 93 9.60 8.32 2.35
CA MET A 93 8.15 8.19 2.50
C MET A 93 7.56 9.44 3.17
N GLU A 94 8.22 9.97 4.19
CA GLU A 94 7.85 11.24 4.83
C GLU A 94 7.88 12.40 3.82
N TRP A 95 8.94 12.51 3.02
CA TRP A 95 9.03 13.57 2.03
C TRP A 95 8.00 13.42 0.91
N LEU A 96 7.59 12.19 0.61
CA LEU A 96 6.50 11.94 -0.33
C LEU A 96 5.17 12.49 0.20
N GLN A 97 4.90 12.35 1.51
CA GLN A 97 3.73 12.94 2.19
C GLN A 97 3.76 14.48 2.23
N GLU A 98 4.94 15.09 2.16
CA GLU A 98 5.08 16.55 2.10
C GLU A 98 4.78 17.13 0.70
N VAL A 99 4.72 16.30 -0.35
CA VAL A 99 4.38 16.76 -1.70
C VAL A 99 2.86 16.78 -1.88
N ASP A 100 2.32 17.89 -2.37
CA ASP A 100 0.85 18.11 -2.46
C ASP A 100 0.12 17.18 -3.45
N SER A 101 0.87 16.38 -4.19
CA SER A 101 0.41 15.43 -5.20
C SER A 101 1.54 14.45 -5.51
N PRO A 102 1.65 13.37 -4.73
CA PRO A 102 2.72 12.39 -4.89
C PRO A 102 2.54 11.51 -6.12
N GLU A 103 1.35 11.51 -6.76
CA GLU A 103 1.04 10.71 -7.95
C GLU A 103 2.10 10.81 -9.05
N TYR A 104 2.59 12.03 -9.32
CA TYR A 104 3.59 12.25 -10.36
C TYR A 104 4.89 11.50 -10.05
N ILE A 105 5.31 11.49 -8.79
CA ILE A 105 6.52 10.81 -8.32
C ILE A 105 6.28 9.29 -8.36
N LEU A 106 5.14 8.84 -7.83
CA LEU A 106 4.75 7.43 -7.79
C LEU A 106 4.72 6.78 -9.18
N ARG A 107 4.26 7.51 -10.19
CA ARG A 107 4.28 7.06 -11.59
C ARG A 107 5.66 6.83 -12.18
N THR A 108 6.71 7.41 -11.60
CA THR A 108 8.09 7.19 -12.07
C THR A 108 8.74 5.93 -11.50
N LEU A 109 8.12 5.33 -10.47
CA LEU A 109 8.63 4.15 -9.81
C LEU A 109 8.27 2.90 -10.62
N LYS A 110 9.26 2.04 -10.87
CA LYS A 110 8.99 0.69 -11.36
C LYS A 110 8.64 -0.23 -10.19
N VAL A 111 7.99 -1.34 -10.50
CA VAL A 111 7.62 -2.39 -9.55
C VAL A 111 8.79 -2.79 -8.65
N GLY A 112 10.00 -2.98 -9.20
CA GLY A 112 11.18 -3.33 -8.40
C GLY A 112 11.51 -2.32 -7.29
N VAL A 113 11.40 -1.02 -7.57
CA VAL A 113 11.63 0.04 -6.57
C VAL A 113 10.55 0.01 -5.51
N ILE A 114 9.28 -0.15 -5.90
CA ILE A 114 8.15 -0.26 -4.97
C ILE A 114 8.32 -1.47 -4.04
N LEU A 115 8.77 -2.60 -4.59
CA LEU A 115 9.03 -3.81 -3.81
C LEU A 115 10.18 -3.60 -2.81
N ASP A 116 11.26 -2.93 -3.19
CA ASP A 116 12.38 -2.65 -2.29
C ASP A 116 12.00 -1.65 -1.20
N TRP A 117 11.32 -0.57 -1.57
CA TRP A 117 10.91 0.48 -0.65
C TRP A 117 9.98 -0.06 0.44
N THR A 118 9.09 -0.99 0.09
CA THR A 118 8.09 -1.51 1.03
C THR A 118 8.47 -2.78 1.76
N ARG A 119 9.70 -3.28 1.58
CA ARG A 119 10.13 -4.56 2.17
C ARG A 119 9.91 -4.62 3.68
N GLN A 120 10.37 -3.62 4.42
CA GLN A 120 10.23 -3.59 5.88
C GLN A 120 8.76 -3.53 6.31
N PHE A 121 7.93 -2.76 5.60
CA PHE A 121 6.50 -2.70 5.89
C PHE A 121 5.79 -4.03 5.59
N ARG A 122 6.19 -4.76 4.54
CA ARG A 122 5.66 -6.12 4.28
C ARG A 122 6.05 -7.12 5.36
N ILE A 123 7.27 -7.00 5.90
CA ILE A 123 7.71 -7.78 7.07
C ILE A 123 6.80 -7.46 8.26
N ASP A 124 6.53 -6.17 8.52
CA ASP A 124 5.60 -5.77 9.59
C ASP A 124 4.20 -6.37 9.40
N CYS A 125 3.65 -6.34 8.18
CA CYS A 125 2.36 -6.96 7.89
C CYS A 125 2.35 -8.44 8.24
N LEU A 126 3.40 -9.19 7.88
CA LEU A 126 3.50 -10.60 8.22
C LEU A 126 3.59 -10.82 9.73
N LEU A 127 4.39 -10.01 10.44
CA LEU A 127 4.54 -10.12 11.89
C LEU A 127 3.24 -9.79 12.64
N ILE A 128 2.46 -8.80 12.17
CA ILE A 128 1.14 -8.46 12.71
C ILE A 128 0.22 -9.69 12.65
N GLU A 129 0.12 -10.32 11.48
CA GLU A 129 -0.78 -11.47 11.27
C GLU A 129 -0.30 -12.71 12.04
N MET A 130 1.01 -12.91 12.17
CA MET A 130 1.55 -13.97 13.00
C MET A 130 1.19 -13.79 14.48
N ALA A 131 1.23 -12.55 14.98
CA ALA A 131 0.83 -12.23 16.34
C ALA A 131 -0.67 -12.49 16.56
N GLU A 132 -1.52 -12.11 15.61
CA GLU A 132 -2.97 -12.39 15.68
C GLU A 132 -3.26 -13.90 15.69
N ILE A 133 -2.56 -14.69 14.87
CA ILE A 133 -2.70 -16.16 14.89
C ILE A 133 -2.27 -16.72 16.24
N GLN A 134 -1.15 -16.23 16.82
CA GLN A 134 -0.70 -16.67 18.13
C GLN A 134 -1.76 -16.40 19.20
N GLU A 135 -2.30 -15.18 19.24
CA GLU A 135 -3.36 -14.80 20.18
C GLU A 135 -4.61 -15.68 20.01
N GLN A 136 -5.03 -15.94 18.77
CA GLN A 136 -6.18 -16.81 18.49
C GLN A 136 -5.94 -18.24 19.00
N VAL A 137 -4.76 -18.82 18.73
CA VAL A 137 -4.42 -20.18 19.18
C VAL A 137 -4.37 -20.27 20.70
N GLU A 138 -3.82 -19.25 21.37
CA GLU A 138 -3.81 -19.17 22.83
C GLU A 138 -5.23 -19.16 23.41
N GLN A 139 -6.13 -18.34 22.84
CA GLN A 139 -7.54 -18.30 23.25
C GLN A 139 -8.25 -19.65 23.02
N GLU A 140 -7.98 -20.34 21.92
CA GLU A 140 -8.56 -21.67 21.63
C GLU A 140 -8.09 -22.72 22.64
N ILE A 141 -6.81 -22.71 23.02
CA ILE A 141 -6.24 -23.59 24.05
C ILE A 141 -6.88 -23.31 25.41
N GLU A 142 -7.02 -22.04 25.79
CA GLU A 142 -7.68 -21.63 27.05
C GLU A 142 -9.16 -22.05 27.08
N ALA A 143 -9.83 -22.03 25.93
CA ALA A 143 -11.20 -22.51 25.76
C ALA A 143 -11.32 -24.06 25.78
N GLY A 144 -10.21 -24.79 25.86
CA GLY A 144 -10.17 -26.25 25.91
C GLY A 144 -10.27 -26.94 24.56
N ALA A 145 -9.98 -26.24 23.45
CA ALA A 145 -9.88 -26.85 22.14
C ALA A 145 -8.65 -27.76 22.04
N ASP A 146 -8.76 -28.85 21.27
CA ASP A 146 -7.65 -29.77 20.99
C ASP A 146 -6.76 -29.18 19.88
N VAL A 147 -5.95 -28.19 20.26
CA VAL A 147 -5.01 -27.51 19.38
C VAL A 147 -3.57 -27.89 19.75
N ASP A 148 -2.76 -28.19 18.73
CA ASP A 148 -1.35 -28.53 18.91
C ASP A 148 -0.56 -27.32 19.44
N SER A 149 -0.21 -27.35 20.74
CA SER A 149 0.53 -26.28 21.40
C SER A 149 1.94 -26.07 20.85
N SER A 150 2.49 -27.02 20.09
CA SER A 150 3.78 -26.85 19.39
C SER A 150 3.72 -25.79 18.28
N VAL A 151 2.52 -25.45 17.80
CA VAL A 151 2.29 -24.37 16.85
C VAL A 151 2.73 -23.02 17.43
N ILE A 152 2.37 -22.72 18.69
CA ILE A 152 2.77 -21.46 19.34
C ILE A 152 4.29 -21.36 19.39
N ALA A 153 4.97 -22.42 19.86
CA ALA A 153 6.43 -22.43 19.94
C ALA A 153 7.08 -22.23 18.56
N THR A 154 6.50 -22.83 17.51
CA THR A 154 6.96 -22.68 16.13
C THR A 154 6.77 -21.25 15.61
N LEU A 155 5.58 -20.67 15.81
CA LEU A 155 5.28 -19.28 15.43
C LEU A 155 6.19 -18.30 16.19
N THR A 156 6.40 -18.50 17.49
CA THR A 156 7.28 -17.67 18.31
C THR A 156 8.71 -17.72 17.78
N SER A 157 9.22 -18.92 17.45
CA SER A 157 10.55 -19.06 16.83
C SER A 157 10.66 -18.28 15.51
N TRP A 158 9.62 -18.30 14.67
CA TRP A 158 9.60 -17.54 13.42
C TRP A 158 9.50 -16.03 13.64
N VAL A 159 8.66 -15.57 14.57
CA VAL A 159 8.52 -14.15 14.93
C VAL A 159 9.86 -13.61 15.43
N THR A 160 10.52 -14.33 16.35
CA THR A 160 11.85 -13.96 16.85
C THR A 160 12.87 -13.91 15.72
N PHE A 161 12.97 -14.96 14.91
CA PHE A 161 13.90 -15.00 13.78
C PHE A 161 13.70 -13.84 12.80
N ILE A 162 12.45 -13.59 12.36
CA ILE A 162 12.15 -12.52 11.41
C ILE A 162 12.46 -11.16 12.03
N THR A 163 12.09 -10.94 13.30
CA THR A 163 12.34 -9.67 14.00
C THR A 163 13.84 -9.38 14.13
N GLU A 164 14.65 -10.38 14.47
CA GLU A 164 16.10 -10.22 14.63
C GLU A 164 16.82 -10.03 13.29
N GLN A 165 16.32 -10.65 12.21
CA GLN A 165 17.00 -10.67 10.92
C GLN A 165 16.48 -9.64 9.92
N ARG A 166 15.34 -8.97 10.19
CA ARG A 166 14.66 -8.09 9.20
C ARG A 166 15.55 -7.03 8.57
N GLU A 167 16.50 -6.45 9.30
CA GLU A 167 17.42 -5.41 8.78
C GLU A 167 18.49 -5.99 7.83
N GLN A 168 18.77 -7.28 7.95
CA GLN A 168 19.79 -8.00 7.17
C GLN A 168 19.18 -8.74 5.96
N MET A 169 17.85 -8.82 5.87
CA MET A 169 17.15 -9.50 4.77
C MET A 169 17.32 -8.74 3.44
N LEU A 170 18.13 -9.32 2.56
CA LEU A 170 18.43 -8.77 1.23
C LEU A 170 17.29 -8.95 0.22
N ASP A 171 16.40 -9.91 0.45
CA ASP A 171 15.25 -10.20 -0.41
C ASP A 171 14.09 -10.82 0.39
N ASP A 172 12.95 -11.01 -0.28
CA ASP A 172 11.72 -11.54 0.33
C ASP A 172 11.73 -13.07 0.52
N SER A 173 12.79 -13.79 0.17
CA SER A 173 12.82 -15.26 0.28
C SER A 173 12.59 -15.75 1.71
N TYR A 174 13.04 -15.00 2.71
CA TYR A 174 12.86 -15.29 4.13
C TYR A 174 11.38 -15.25 4.55
N ILE A 175 10.65 -14.20 4.16
CA ILE A 175 9.21 -14.07 4.43
C ILE A 175 8.33 -14.93 3.52
N HIS A 176 8.93 -15.57 2.52
CA HIS A 176 8.27 -16.50 1.60
C HIS A 176 8.80 -17.94 1.74
N SER A 177 9.45 -18.25 2.87
CA SER A 177 9.95 -19.59 3.18
C SER A 177 8.83 -20.63 3.15
N GLN A 178 9.10 -21.77 2.50
CA GLN A 178 8.14 -22.87 2.43
C GLN A 178 7.78 -23.38 3.83
N ASP A 179 8.76 -23.43 4.75
CA ASP A 179 8.56 -23.93 6.11
C ASP A 179 7.63 -23.01 6.90
N LEU A 180 7.84 -21.69 6.83
CA LEU A 180 6.96 -20.70 7.45
C LEU A 180 5.53 -20.83 6.92
N TRP A 181 5.37 -20.83 5.59
CA TRP A 181 4.04 -20.91 4.99
C TRP A 181 3.35 -22.25 5.22
N SER A 182 4.09 -23.33 5.46
CA SER A 182 3.50 -24.62 5.87
C SER A 182 2.81 -24.54 7.23
N VAL A 183 3.35 -23.73 8.15
CA VAL A 183 2.74 -23.48 9.47
C VAL A 183 1.52 -22.58 9.31
N LEU A 184 1.67 -21.45 8.61
CA LEU A 184 0.59 -20.47 8.42
C LEU A 184 -0.62 -21.06 7.68
N ASN A 185 -0.39 -21.94 6.70
CA ASN A 185 -1.48 -22.59 5.94
C ASN A 185 -2.42 -23.45 6.81
N LYS A 186 -1.98 -23.92 7.99
CA LYS A 186 -2.84 -24.65 8.91
C LYS A 186 -3.94 -23.77 9.53
N HIS A 187 -3.75 -22.45 9.53
CA HIS A 187 -4.66 -21.48 10.14
C HIS A 187 -5.60 -20.81 9.12
N ASN A 188 -5.83 -21.45 7.97
CA ASN A 188 -6.70 -20.93 6.90
C ASN A 188 -6.35 -19.48 6.52
N PRO A 189 -5.15 -19.22 5.99
CA PRO A 189 -4.73 -17.87 5.60
C PRO A 189 -5.66 -17.26 4.55
N ASP A 190 -6.42 -18.08 3.82
CA ASP A 190 -7.44 -17.63 2.89
C ASP A 190 -8.68 -17.02 3.57
N LYS A 191 -8.76 -17.02 4.90
CA LYS A 191 -9.79 -16.28 5.65
C LYS A 191 -9.27 -14.96 6.21
N VAL A 192 -7.96 -14.77 6.29
CA VAL A 192 -7.33 -13.57 6.87
C VAL A 192 -6.73 -12.72 5.77
N LYS A 193 -7.40 -11.61 5.43
CA LYS A 193 -7.12 -10.84 4.21
C LYS A 193 -5.71 -10.27 4.14
N LEU A 194 -5.17 -9.76 5.24
CA LEU A 194 -3.81 -9.19 5.24
C LEU A 194 -2.77 -10.30 5.10
N LEU A 195 -2.94 -11.45 5.77
CA LEU A 195 -2.11 -12.64 5.54
C LEU A 195 -2.17 -13.15 4.09
N GLN A 196 -3.33 -13.10 3.42
CA GLN A 196 -3.39 -13.43 1.98
C GLN A 196 -2.50 -12.52 1.14
N LEU A 197 -2.45 -11.23 1.46
CA LEU A 197 -1.65 -10.23 0.75
C LEU A 197 -0.14 -10.44 1.00
N CYS A 198 0.25 -11.03 2.14
CA CYS A 198 1.63 -11.38 2.44
C CYS A 198 2.20 -12.52 1.58
N ARG A 199 1.37 -13.25 0.81
CA ARG A 199 1.85 -14.32 -0.08
C ARG A 199 2.74 -13.76 -1.19
N LYS A 200 3.78 -14.52 -1.59
CA LYS A 200 4.71 -14.16 -2.69
C LYS A 200 4.04 -13.64 -3.96
N ARG A 201 2.96 -14.30 -4.41
CA ARG A 201 2.20 -13.91 -5.63
C ARG A 201 1.44 -12.59 -5.51
N LYS A 202 1.31 -12.04 -4.30
CA LYS A 202 0.60 -10.79 -3.98
C LYS A 202 1.56 -9.69 -3.50
N ALA A 203 2.88 -9.92 -3.53
CA ALA A 203 3.88 -8.97 -3.03
C ALA A 203 3.75 -7.58 -3.70
N ASP A 204 3.57 -7.51 -5.02
CA ASP A 204 3.34 -6.24 -5.73
C ASP A 204 2.05 -5.54 -5.27
N SER A 205 0.96 -6.31 -5.13
CA SER A 205 -0.32 -5.78 -4.65
C SER A 205 -0.22 -5.21 -3.23
N LEU A 206 0.45 -5.94 -2.32
CA LEU A 206 0.67 -5.47 -0.95
C LEU A 206 1.57 -4.23 -0.93
N SER A 207 2.61 -4.20 -1.76
CA SER A 207 3.50 -3.04 -1.82
C SER A 207 2.82 -1.78 -2.32
N ARG A 208 1.99 -1.88 -3.36
CA ARG A 208 1.20 -0.73 -3.83
C ARG A 208 0.20 -0.28 -2.78
N LEU A 209 -0.38 -1.22 -2.04
CA LEU A 209 -1.25 -0.91 -0.90
C LEU A 209 -0.51 -0.11 0.17
N LEU A 210 0.68 -0.57 0.55
CA LEU A 210 1.51 0.10 1.53
C LEU A 210 1.94 1.48 1.05
N VAL A 211 2.41 1.61 -0.19
CA VAL A 211 2.74 2.94 -0.76
C VAL A 211 1.53 3.86 -0.74
N ALA A 212 0.34 3.38 -1.11
CA ALA A 212 -0.89 4.19 -1.07
C ALA A 212 -1.24 4.63 0.35
N ALA A 213 -1.25 3.68 1.29
CA ALA A 213 -1.62 3.93 2.68
C ALA A 213 -0.67 4.93 3.34
N TYR A 214 0.64 4.81 3.10
CA TYR A 214 1.63 5.72 3.66
C TYR A 214 1.70 7.05 2.93
N ALA A 215 1.75 7.08 1.59
CA ALA A 215 1.92 8.33 0.84
C ALA A 215 0.74 9.29 1.04
N TYR A 216 -0.47 8.76 1.21
CA TYR A 216 -1.68 9.54 1.43
C TYR A 216 -2.14 9.55 2.89
N ALA A 217 -1.32 9.08 3.84
CA ALA A 217 -1.69 9.02 5.26
C ALA A 217 -2.22 10.37 5.82
N PRO A 218 -1.66 11.54 5.47
CA PRO A 218 -2.21 12.83 5.92
C PRO A 218 -3.63 13.08 5.43
N GLU A 219 -3.92 12.81 4.16
CA GLU A 219 -5.24 13.00 3.53
C GLU A 219 -6.26 11.99 4.08
N LEU A 220 -5.86 10.73 4.23
CA LEU A 220 -6.70 9.66 4.75
C LEU A 220 -7.13 9.95 6.20
N ARG A 221 -6.22 10.44 7.04
CA ARG A 221 -6.54 10.84 8.43
C ARG A 221 -7.54 11.99 8.51
N ARG A 222 -7.38 12.98 7.64
CA ARG A 222 -8.29 14.13 7.57
C ARG A 222 -9.70 13.67 7.18
N LEU A 223 -9.82 12.70 6.29
CA LEU A 223 -11.10 12.12 5.86
C LEU A 223 -11.89 11.39 6.94
N ILE A 224 -11.21 10.73 7.88
CA ILE A 224 -11.86 9.99 8.96
C ILE A 224 -12.03 10.83 10.24
N GLY A 225 -11.68 12.12 10.20
CA GLY A 225 -11.79 13.03 11.36
C GLY A 225 -10.69 12.85 12.41
N ASN A 226 -9.63 12.09 12.11
CA ASN A 226 -8.53 11.80 13.04
C ASN A 226 -7.31 12.72 12.80
N ALA A 227 -7.54 14.01 12.52
CA ALA A 227 -6.48 14.94 12.15
C ALA A 227 -5.38 15.11 13.23
N GLY A 228 -5.69 14.82 14.50
CA GLY A 228 -4.76 15.00 15.63
C GLY A 228 -3.89 13.79 16.01
N SER A 229 -4.19 12.58 15.54
CA SER A 229 -3.40 11.37 15.86
C SER A 229 -2.52 10.99 14.67
N MET A 230 -1.20 10.93 14.86
CA MET A 230 -0.29 10.38 13.85
C MET A 230 -0.22 8.87 14.03
N ALA A 231 -0.52 8.11 12.97
CA ALA A 231 -0.23 6.69 12.95
C ALA A 231 1.30 6.52 13.03
N THR A 232 1.74 5.73 13.99
CA THR A 232 3.15 5.44 14.28
C THR A 232 3.56 4.03 13.86
N THR A 233 2.60 3.15 13.64
CA THR A 233 2.82 1.75 13.27
C THR A 233 2.18 1.39 11.93
N THR A 234 2.71 0.36 11.27
CA THR A 234 2.14 -0.19 10.03
C THR A 234 0.69 -0.63 10.21
N ARG A 235 0.36 -1.21 11.37
CA ARG A 235 -1.01 -1.56 11.78
C ARG A 235 -1.95 -0.36 11.70
N GLU A 236 -1.60 0.73 12.40
CA GLU A 236 -2.44 1.94 12.46
C GLU A 236 -2.62 2.59 11.07
N VAL A 237 -1.57 2.63 10.26
CA VAL A 237 -1.64 3.17 8.89
C VAL A 237 -2.59 2.35 8.02
N LEU A 238 -2.50 1.02 8.12
CA LEU A 238 -3.36 0.11 7.37
C LEU A 238 -4.81 0.17 7.85
N ASP A 239 -5.05 0.22 9.15
CA ASP A 239 -6.41 0.29 9.71
C ASP A 239 -7.11 1.57 9.26
N GLN A 240 -6.41 2.72 9.28
CA GLN A 240 -6.93 3.98 8.74
C GLN A 240 -7.25 3.89 7.25
N PHE A 241 -6.35 3.26 6.47
CA PHE A 241 -6.57 3.08 5.04
C PHE A 241 -7.79 2.20 4.77
N PHE A 242 -7.91 1.06 5.45
CA PHE A 242 -9.05 0.16 5.30
C PHE A 242 -10.37 0.81 5.75
N GLU A 243 -10.35 1.59 6.84
CA GLU A 243 -11.52 2.37 7.28
C GLU A 243 -11.98 3.34 6.18
N VAL A 244 -11.05 4.05 5.54
CA VAL A 244 -11.38 4.93 4.39
C VAL A 244 -11.98 4.13 3.24
N LEU A 245 -11.37 3.00 2.87
CA LEU A 245 -11.88 2.17 1.76
C LEU A 245 -13.28 1.61 2.06
N GLN A 246 -13.61 1.37 3.33
CA GLN A 246 -14.96 0.95 3.75
C GLN A 246 -15.96 2.12 3.71
N LYS A 247 -15.59 3.28 4.26
CA LYS A 247 -16.47 4.47 4.35
C LYS A 247 -16.69 5.17 3.01
N TYR A 248 -15.74 5.09 2.09
CA TYR A 248 -15.73 5.85 0.84
C TYR A 248 -15.66 4.93 -0.40
N PRO A 249 -16.79 4.38 -0.89
CA PRO A 249 -16.81 3.43 -2.01
C PRO A 249 -16.18 3.92 -3.32
N ASN A 250 -16.19 5.24 -3.56
CA ASN A 250 -15.54 5.82 -4.72
C ASN A 250 -14.01 5.77 -4.60
N VAL A 251 -13.47 6.02 -3.40
CA VAL A 251 -12.02 5.89 -3.12
C VAL A 251 -11.61 4.42 -3.28
N ARG A 252 -12.42 3.51 -2.76
CA ARG A 252 -12.27 2.07 -2.98
C ARG A 252 -12.22 1.69 -4.46
N ARG A 253 -13.17 2.20 -5.26
CA ARG A 253 -13.22 1.93 -6.71
C ARG A 253 -12.02 2.51 -7.44
N ALA A 254 -11.52 3.68 -7.04
CA ALA A 254 -10.33 4.26 -7.63
C ALA A 254 -9.06 3.45 -7.31
N TYR A 255 -8.96 2.95 -6.08
CA TYR A 255 -7.83 2.14 -5.65
C TYR A 255 -7.82 0.74 -6.30
N TYR A 256 -8.94 0.01 -6.25
CA TYR A 256 -9.08 -1.36 -6.82
C TYR A 256 -9.50 -1.38 -8.30
N GLY A 257 -9.60 -0.22 -8.96
CA GLY A 257 -10.11 -0.10 -10.32
C GLY A 257 -9.27 -0.83 -11.38
N ASN A 258 -9.76 -0.83 -12.62
CA ASN A 258 -9.32 -1.68 -13.75
C ASN A 258 -7.86 -1.58 -14.22
N VAL A 259 -6.99 -0.84 -13.53
CA VAL A 259 -5.58 -0.71 -13.89
C VAL A 259 -4.73 -1.46 -12.86
N PRO A 260 -3.89 -2.44 -13.28
CA PRO A 260 -2.99 -3.17 -12.39
C PRO A 260 -2.10 -2.26 -11.54
N ASP A 261 -1.87 -1.03 -12.00
CA ASP A 261 -1.01 -0.06 -11.34
C ASP A 261 -1.68 0.71 -10.18
N GLY A 262 -2.99 0.55 -9.99
CA GLY A 262 -3.79 1.48 -9.21
C GLY A 262 -3.88 2.83 -9.94
N ASP A 263 -5.08 3.40 -10.06
CA ASP A 263 -5.20 4.74 -10.64
C ASP A 263 -4.86 5.78 -9.56
N TRP A 264 -3.54 5.98 -9.35
CA TRP A 264 -3.01 7.00 -8.44
C TRP A 264 -3.64 8.37 -8.68
N ALA A 265 -3.95 8.69 -9.95
CA ALA A 265 -4.57 9.95 -10.31
C ALA A 265 -6.02 10.02 -9.87
N ALA A 266 -6.77 8.92 -10.02
CA ALA A 266 -8.15 8.84 -9.52
C ALA A 266 -8.20 8.84 -7.99
N LEU A 267 -7.28 8.13 -7.31
CA LEU A 267 -7.18 8.15 -5.86
C LEU A 267 -6.91 9.58 -5.37
N GLU A 268 -5.90 10.24 -5.91
CA GLU A 268 -5.56 11.61 -5.54
C GLU A 268 -6.70 12.59 -5.81
N SER A 269 -7.35 12.50 -6.98
CA SER A 269 -8.46 13.38 -7.35
C SER A 269 -9.61 13.28 -6.36
N LEU A 270 -9.96 12.07 -5.92
CA LEU A 270 -11.03 11.86 -4.95
C LEU A 270 -10.64 12.38 -3.56
N LEU A 271 -9.41 12.08 -3.10
CA LEU A 271 -8.92 12.57 -1.80
C LEU A 271 -8.91 14.11 -1.77
N ALA A 272 -8.50 14.77 -2.87
CA ALA A 272 -8.51 16.22 -2.98
C ALA A 272 -9.93 16.82 -2.92
N ILE A 273 -10.90 16.20 -3.60
CA ILE A 273 -12.30 16.63 -3.56
C ILE A 273 -12.85 16.56 -2.14
N TYR A 274 -12.67 15.43 -1.45
CA TYR A 274 -13.21 15.30 -0.11
C TYR A 274 -12.52 16.22 0.88
N ASN A 275 -11.20 16.41 0.80
CA ASN A 275 -10.49 17.33 1.68
C ASN A 275 -10.94 18.78 1.52
N LYS A 276 -11.24 19.21 0.29
CA LYS A 276 -11.82 20.54 0.05
C LYS A 276 -13.19 20.68 0.73
N ASN A 277 -14.02 19.66 0.66
CA ASN A 277 -15.35 19.66 1.28
C ASN A 277 -15.25 19.69 2.82
N VAL A 278 -14.30 18.95 3.40
CA VAL A 278 -14.03 18.99 4.85
C VAL A 278 -13.61 20.40 5.29
N GLN A 279 -12.69 21.04 4.57
CA GLN A 279 -12.24 22.41 4.89
C GLN A 279 -13.38 23.44 4.79
N GLN A 280 -14.27 23.30 3.81
CA GLN A 280 -15.43 24.18 3.64
C GLN A 280 -16.41 24.04 4.81
N ALA A 281 -16.69 22.81 5.24
CA ALA A 281 -17.56 22.57 6.39
C ALA A 281 -16.98 23.12 7.70
N GLU A 282 -15.66 23.00 7.91
CA GLU A 282 -14.99 23.54 9.10
C GLU A 282 -15.02 25.08 9.16
N THR A 283 -14.88 25.74 8.01
CA THR A 283 -14.93 27.22 7.94
C THR A 283 -16.32 27.77 8.16
N GLU A 284 -17.36 27.12 7.64
CA GLU A 284 -18.75 27.50 7.88
C GLU A 284 -19.15 27.36 9.36
N THR A 285 -18.64 26.35 10.07
CA THR A 285 -18.92 26.16 11.51
C THR A 285 -18.21 27.12 12.46
N MET A 286 -17.20 27.87 12.00
CA MET A 286 -16.49 28.86 12.83
C MET A 286 -17.04 30.29 12.68
N GLU A 287 -17.91 30.53 11.70
CA GLU A 287 -18.52 31.84 11.43
C GLU A 287 -19.92 32.02 12.05
N ASP A 288 -20.48 30.97 12.67
CA ASP A 288 -21.74 30.96 13.44
C ASP A 288 -21.50 31.03 14.97
#